data_AF-M1ZTM7-F1
#
_entry.id   AF-M1ZTM7-F1
#
_cell.length_a   1.000
_cell.length_b   1.000
_cell.length_c   1.000
_cell.angle_alpha   90.00
_cell.angle_beta   90.00
_cell.angle_gamma   90.00
#
_symmetry.space_group_name_H-M   'P 1'
#
loop_
_entity.id
_entity.type
_entity.pdbx_description
1 polymer ?
#
loop_
_entity_poly.entity_id
_entity_poly.type
_entity_poly.pdbx_seq_one_letter_code
_entity_poly.pdbx_strand_id
1 'polypeptide(L)'
;MSEHSVSKKELILFLVVTFGFTAIMGIAMAFTYPKYKVDAFPLVQMCYPATGAMIALLLNKNKRKELPIKFYGVYLFFTITLVLYILVEIFIFHKNPGWYVEYYTIIGSLALIIMYFSDEKDKIDALGLKVGKDSKECIRYTLLFVILYLCAIF
;
A
#
# COMPACT_ATOMS: atom_id res chain seq x y z
N MET A 1 0.63 -26.16 -2.25
CA MET A 1 0.28 -24.85 -2.85
C MET A 1 -1.14 -25.01 -3.37
N SER A 2 -2.15 -24.73 -2.54
CA SER A 2 -3.55 -24.78 -2.96
C SER A 2 -3.77 -23.65 -3.95
N GLU A 3 -4.27 -23.97 -5.15
CA GLU A 3 -4.70 -22.96 -6.12
C GLU A 3 -5.84 -22.13 -5.51
N HIS A 4 -5.51 -21.00 -4.90
CA HIS A 4 -6.48 -19.94 -4.68
C HIS A 4 -6.83 -19.35 -6.04
N SER A 5 -7.82 -19.92 -6.72
CA SER A 5 -8.39 -19.31 -7.91
C SER A 5 -8.93 -17.92 -7.52
N VAL A 6 -8.30 -16.89 -8.08
CA VAL A 6 -8.76 -15.51 -7.93
C VAL A 6 -10.05 -15.38 -8.72
N SER A 7 -11.13 -14.99 -8.06
CA SER A 7 -12.41 -14.82 -8.74
C SER A 7 -12.34 -13.59 -9.65
N LYS A 8 -13.02 -13.64 -10.81
CA LYS A 8 -13.16 -12.49 -11.71
C LYS A 8 -13.65 -11.24 -10.98
N LYS A 9 -14.51 -11.42 -9.97
CA LYS A 9 -15.02 -10.33 -9.12
C LYS A 9 -13.93 -9.71 -8.25
N GLU A 10 -13.07 -10.52 -7.64
CA GLU A 10 -11.94 -10.05 -6.82
C GLU A 10 -10.93 -9.29 -7.68
N LEU A 11 -10.62 -9.81 -8.88
CA LEU A 11 -9.70 -9.16 -9.81
C LEU A 11 -10.23 -7.81 -10.28
N ILE A 12 -11.50 -7.72 -10.68
CA ILE A 12 -12.12 -6.46 -11.08
C ILE A 12 -12.10 -5.46 -9.92
N LEU A 13 -12.41 -5.90 -8.71
CA LEU A 13 -12.41 -5.04 -7.53
C LEU A 13 -10.99 -4.52 -7.22
N PHE A 14 -9.98 -5.39 -7.27
CA PHE A 14 -8.57 -5.00 -7.14
C PHE A 14 -8.19 -3.92 -8.16
N LEU A 15 -8.54 -4.12 -9.44
CA LEU A 15 -8.25 -3.17 -10.51
C LEU A 15 -8.97 -1.84 -10.28
N VAL A 16 -10.27 -1.88 -9.98
CA VAL A 16 -11.08 -0.67 -9.76
C VAL A 16 -10.56 0.13 -8.57
N VAL A 17 -10.22 -0.51 -7.46
CA VAL A 17 -9.66 0.20 -6.30
C VAL A 17 -8.29 0.78 -6.65
N THR A 18 -7.38 -0.03 -7.19
CA THR A 18 -6.00 0.39 -7.46
C THR A 18 -5.94 1.52 -8.49
N PHE A 19 -6.54 1.32 -9.65
CA PHE A 19 -6.48 2.27 -10.76
C PHE A 19 -7.49 3.41 -10.59
N GLY A 20 -8.66 3.15 -10.02
CA GLY A 20 -9.65 4.18 -9.73
C GLY A 20 -9.14 5.20 -8.72
N PHE A 21 -8.57 4.76 -7.59
CA PHE A 21 -7.97 5.70 -6.62
C PHE A 21 -6.78 6.45 -7.24
N THR A 22 -5.94 5.75 -8.00
CA THR A 22 -4.80 6.40 -8.68
C THR A 22 -5.28 7.48 -9.64
N ALA A 23 -6.31 7.21 -10.45
CA ALA A 23 -6.87 8.19 -11.39
C ALA A 23 -7.45 9.41 -10.68
N ILE A 24 -8.25 9.21 -9.62
CA ILE A 24 -8.82 10.31 -8.82
C ILE A 24 -7.71 11.17 -8.20
N MET A 25 -6.72 10.52 -7.59
CA MET A 25 -5.60 11.23 -6.97
C MET A 25 -4.67 11.89 -8.00
N GLY A 26 -4.56 11.34 -9.21
CA GLY A 26 -3.86 11.96 -10.33
C GLY A 26 -4.53 13.26 -10.78
N ILE A 27 -5.86 13.32 -10.79
CA ILE A 27 -6.60 14.57 -11.04
C ILE A 27 -6.30 15.59 -9.94
N ALA A 28 -6.34 15.19 -8.67
CA ALA A 28 -6.00 16.07 -7.54
C ALA A 28 -4.55 16.59 -7.62
N MET A 29 -3.61 15.72 -8.02
CA MET A 29 -2.21 16.07 -8.25
C MET A 29 -2.05 17.10 -9.38
N ALA A 30 -2.81 16.97 -10.47
CA ALA A 30 -2.75 17.90 -11.60
C ALA A 30 -3.11 19.34 -11.19
N PHE A 31 -4.07 19.52 -10.29
CA PHE A 31 -4.45 20.84 -9.78
C PHE A 31 -3.37 21.50 -8.90
N THR A 32 -2.53 20.71 -8.24
CA THR A 32 -1.50 21.22 -7.33
C THR A 32 -0.11 21.32 -7.92
N TYR A 33 0.14 20.58 -9.00
CA TYR A 33 1.42 20.56 -9.70
C TYR A 33 2.04 21.95 -9.97
N PRO A 34 1.27 22.98 -10.36
CA PRO A 34 1.85 24.31 -10.61
C PRO A 34 2.27 25.07 -9.34
N LYS A 35 1.79 24.65 -8.16
CA LYS A 35 1.88 25.42 -6.90
C LYS A 35 2.77 24.77 -5.84
N TYR A 36 2.83 23.44 -5.80
CA TYR A 36 3.51 22.70 -4.75
C TYR A 36 4.29 21.51 -5.30
N LYS A 37 5.28 21.05 -4.54
CA LYS A 37 5.89 19.74 -4.79
C LYS A 37 4.84 18.65 -4.61
N VAL A 38 4.82 17.70 -5.53
CA VAL A 38 3.81 16.64 -5.61
C VAL A 38 4.34 15.29 -5.14
N ASP A 39 5.52 15.26 -4.53
CA ASP A 39 6.24 14.05 -4.12
C ASP A 39 5.47 13.21 -3.09
N ALA A 40 4.52 13.84 -2.37
CA ALA A 40 3.61 13.17 -1.45
C ALA A 40 2.62 12.21 -2.15
N PHE A 41 2.21 12.51 -3.38
CA PHE A 41 1.24 11.69 -4.13
C PHE A 41 1.76 10.29 -4.46
N PRO A 42 2.93 10.12 -5.11
CA PRO A 42 3.47 8.79 -5.39
C PRO A 42 3.76 8.03 -4.09
N LEU A 43 4.13 8.73 -3.01
CA LEU A 43 4.38 8.11 -1.71
C LEU A 43 3.12 7.43 -1.14
N VAL A 44 1.94 8.01 -1.34
CA VAL A 44 0.66 7.41 -0.91
C VAL A 44 0.13 6.42 -1.95
N GLN A 45 0.27 6.72 -3.24
CA GLN A 45 -0.23 5.87 -4.34
C GLN A 45 0.41 4.49 -4.37
N MET A 46 1.66 4.33 -3.91
CA MET A 46 2.30 3.02 -3.83
C MET A 46 1.56 2.02 -2.91
N CYS A 47 0.73 2.52 -1.98
CA CYS A 47 -0.05 1.67 -1.10
C CYS A 47 -1.29 1.07 -1.79
N TYR A 48 -1.76 1.66 -2.90
CA TYR A 48 -3.06 1.33 -3.48
C TYR A 48 -3.16 -0.10 -4.03
N PRO A 49 -2.14 -0.70 -4.66
CA PRO A 49 -2.21 -2.10 -5.07
C PRO A 49 -2.48 -3.03 -3.88
N ALA A 50 -1.76 -2.83 -2.77
CA ALA A 50 -1.98 -3.61 -1.56
C ALA A 50 -3.36 -3.35 -0.96
N THR A 51 -3.80 -2.08 -0.89
CA THR A 51 -5.16 -1.71 -0.45
C THR A 51 -6.24 -2.39 -1.31
N GLY A 52 -6.07 -2.40 -2.63
CA GLY A 52 -6.99 -3.06 -3.56
C GLY A 52 -7.07 -4.55 -3.32
N ALA A 53 -5.93 -5.21 -3.10
CA ALA A 53 -5.89 -6.64 -2.82
C ALA A 53 -6.55 -6.95 -1.47
N MET A 54 -6.24 -6.17 -0.43
CA MET A 54 -6.82 -6.33 0.91
C MET A 54 -8.33 -6.15 0.90
N ILE A 55 -8.85 -5.12 0.22
CA ILE A 55 -10.30 -4.87 0.09
C ILE A 55 -10.98 -6.03 -0.66
N ALA A 56 -10.38 -6.50 -1.76
CA ALA A 56 -10.92 -7.62 -2.53
C ALA A 56 -11.02 -8.91 -1.70
N LEU A 57 -9.99 -9.21 -0.91
CA LEU A 57 -9.97 -10.38 -0.04
C LEU A 57 -10.92 -10.24 1.15
N LEU A 58 -11.01 -9.06 1.78
CA LEU A 58 -11.91 -8.81 2.91
C LEU A 58 -13.38 -8.91 2.53
N LEU A 59 -13.74 -8.50 1.31
CA LEU A 59 -15.11 -8.59 0.81
C LEU A 59 -15.51 -10.02 0.42
N ASN A 60 -14.55 -10.92 0.21
CA ASN A 60 -14.84 -12.33 0.05
C ASN A 60 -15.04 -13.01 1.41
N LYS A 61 -16.32 -13.28 1.75
CA LYS A 61 -16.71 -13.94 3.02
C LYS A 61 -16.01 -15.28 3.27
N ASN A 62 -15.68 -16.03 2.22
CA ASN A 62 -15.03 -17.33 2.37
C ASN A 62 -13.56 -17.17 2.76
N LYS A 63 -12.86 -16.22 2.15
CA LYS A 63 -11.43 -15.95 2.42
C LYS A 63 -11.22 -15.14 3.69
N ARG A 64 -12.18 -14.29 4.08
CA ARG A 64 -12.09 -13.38 5.24
C ARG A 64 -11.69 -14.05 6.55
N LYS A 65 -12.09 -15.30 6.79
CA LYS A 65 -11.82 -16.03 8.04
C LYS A 65 -10.33 -16.34 8.25
N GLU A 66 -9.57 -16.44 7.16
CA GLU A 66 -8.17 -16.83 7.15
C GLU A 66 -7.23 -15.62 7.06
N LEU A 67 -7.77 -14.40 7.03
CA LEU A 67 -6.98 -13.18 6.86
C LEU A 67 -6.45 -12.64 8.19
N PRO A 68 -5.24 -12.03 8.20
CA PRO A 68 -4.72 -11.28 9.32
C PRO A 68 -5.44 -9.93 9.41
N ILE A 69 -6.63 -9.95 10.03
CA ILE A 69 -7.56 -8.80 10.06
C ILE A 69 -6.94 -7.59 10.78
N LYS A 70 -6.07 -7.80 11.78
CA LYS A 70 -5.46 -6.67 12.51
C LYS A 70 -4.47 -5.95 11.60
N PHE A 71 -3.59 -6.69 10.93
CA PHE A 71 -2.65 -6.14 9.96
C PHE A 71 -3.38 -5.41 8.82
N TYR A 72 -4.39 -6.04 8.23
CA TYR A 72 -5.17 -5.45 7.12
C TYR A 72 -5.91 -4.19 7.57
N GLY A 73 -6.53 -4.22 8.75
CA GLY A 73 -7.27 -3.08 9.28
C GLY A 73 -6.38 -1.87 9.50
N VAL A 74 -5.20 -2.06 10.10
CA VAL A 74 -4.24 -0.98 10.33
C VAL A 74 -3.69 -0.46 9.00
N TYR A 75 -3.33 -1.34 8.06
CA TYR A 75 -2.87 -0.92 6.74
C TYR A 75 -3.89 -0.02 6.02
N LEU A 76 -5.15 -0.47 5.94
CA LEU A 76 -6.22 0.28 5.29
C LEU A 76 -6.49 1.61 6.00
N PHE A 77 -6.48 1.62 7.33
CA PHE A 77 -6.66 2.84 8.12
C PHE A 77 -5.56 3.88 7.81
N PHE A 78 -4.29 3.46 7.78
CA PHE A 78 -3.18 4.34 7.45
C PHE A 78 -3.28 4.89 6.03
N THR A 79 -3.57 4.04 5.03
CA THR A 79 -3.71 4.49 3.64
C THR A 79 -4.86 5.48 3.47
N ILE A 80 -6.04 5.18 4.04
CA ILE A 80 -7.20 6.09 3.95
C ILE A 80 -6.90 7.42 4.63
N THR A 81 -6.25 7.40 5.79
CA THR A 81 -5.89 8.63 6.51
C THR A 81 -4.93 9.49 5.70
N LEU A 82 -3.93 8.90 5.05
CA LEU A 82 -3.01 9.62 4.15
C LEU A 82 -3.73 10.26 2.97
N VAL A 83 -4.66 9.54 2.34
CA VAL A 83 -5.46 10.06 1.22
C VAL A 83 -6.30 11.26 1.67
N LEU A 84 -7.03 11.12 2.78
CA LEU A 84 -7.86 12.20 3.32
C LEU A 84 -7.01 13.40 3.71
N TYR A 85 -5.86 13.18 4.34
CA TYR A 85 -4.94 14.23 4.75
C TYR A 85 -4.44 15.04 3.55
N ILE A 86 -3.97 14.38 2.49
CA ILE A 86 -3.52 15.05 1.26
C ILE A 86 -4.65 15.90 0.67
N LEU A 87 -5.86 15.35 0.56
CA LEU A 87 -7.01 16.07 0.02
C LEU A 87 -7.37 17.30 0.86
N VAL A 88 -7.39 17.16 2.18
CA VAL A 88 -7.73 18.25 3.12
C VAL A 88 -6.68 19.36 3.10
N GLU A 89 -5.38 19.02 3.19
CA GLU A 89 -4.30 20.00 3.16
C GLU A 89 -4.29 20.81 1.86
N ILE A 90 -4.54 20.15 0.73
CA ILE A 90 -4.50 20.79 -0.57
C ILE A 90 -5.74 21.64 -0.83
N PHE A 91 -6.94 21.08 -0.65
CA PHE A 91 -8.17 21.74 -1.09
C PHE A 91 -8.77 22.66 -0.04
N ILE A 92 -8.52 22.41 1.25
CA ILE A 92 -9.06 23.23 2.34
C ILE A 92 -7.97 24.20 2.82
N PHE A 93 -6.81 23.69 3.22
CA PHE A 93 -5.77 24.51 3.85
C PHE A 93 -4.79 25.16 2.88
N HIS A 94 -4.80 24.77 1.59
CA HIS A 94 -3.93 25.29 0.55
C HIS A 94 -2.44 25.25 0.94
N LYS A 95 -2.00 24.10 1.48
CA LYS A 95 -0.66 23.86 2.00
C LYS A 95 -0.01 22.63 1.35
N ASN A 96 1.32 22.56 1.48
CA ASN A 96 2.08 21.41 0.99
C ASN A 96 2.01 20.25 2.01
N PRO A 97 1.48 19.06 1.64
CA PRO A 97 1.34 17.93 2.55
C PRO A 97 2.63 17.13 2.78
N GLY A 98 3.73 17.39 2.06
CA GLY A 98 4.91 16.51 1.96
C GLY A 98 5.47 16.02 3.30
N TRP A 99 5.85 16.94 4.17
CA TRP A 99 6.51 16.64 5.45
C TRP A 99 5.67 15.71 6.34
N TYR A 100 4.37 15.94 6.47
CA TYR A 100 3.50 15.08 7.29
C TYR A 100 3.37 13.68 6.71
N VAL A 101 3.23 13.56 5.38
CA VAL A 101 3.11 12.25 4.70
C VAL A 101 4.35 11.41 4.93
N GLU A 102 5.55 12.01 4.88
CA GLU A 102 6.82 11.32 5.20
C GLU A 102 6.86 10.80 6.64
N TYR A 103 6.62 11.67 7.63
CA TYR A 103 6.62 11.26 9.04
C TYR A 103 5.55 10.20 9.34
N TYR A 104 4.35 10.38 8.78
CA TYR A 104 3.24 9.44 8.95
C TYR A 104 3.54 8.08 8.30
N THR A 105 4.24 8.06 7.18
CA THR A 105 4.68 6.82 6.53
C THR A 105 5.69 6.06 7.38
N ILE A 106 6.63 6.76 8.03
CA ILE A 106 7.59 6.14 8.96
C ILE A 106 6.86 5.51 10.16
N ILE A 107 5.98 6.29 10.80
CA ILE A 107 5.19 5.82 11.95
C ILE A 107 4.29 4.64 11.55
N GLY A 108 3.62 4.74 10.40
CA GLY A 108 2.78 3.67 9.86
C GLY A 108 3.55 2.40 9.58
N SER A 109 4.77 2.52 9.04
CA SER A 109 5.63 1.37 8.79
C SER A 109 6.00 0.63 10.09
N LEU A 110 6.38 1.36 11.14
CA LEU A 110 6.65 0.78 12.46
C LEU A 110 5.40 0.13 13.07
N ALA A 111 4.25 0.80 13.00
CA ALA A 111 2.98 0.27 13.48
C ALA A 111 2.58 -1.03 12.75
N LEU A 112 2.79 -1.08 11.42
CA LEU A 112 2.53 -2.26 10.61
C LEU A 112 3.43 -3.44 10.97
N ILE A 113 4.71 -3.20 11.29
CA ILE A 113 5.61 -4.25 11.79
C ILE A 113 5.08 -4.84 13.10
N ILE A 114 4.68 -4.00 14.05
CA ILE A 114 4.13 -4.46 15.34
C ILE A 114 2.86 -5.29 15.09
N MET A 115 1.97 -4.82 14.22
CA MET A 115 0.72 -5.50 13.90
C MET A 115 0.93 -6.82 13.14
N TYR A 116 1.94 -6.87 12.26
CA TYR A 116 2.37 -8.09 11.60
C TYR A 116 2.78 -9.16 12.63
N PHE A 117 3.52 -8.79 13.69
CA PHE A 117 3.86 -9.75 14.75
C PHE A 117 2.71 -10.07 15.72
N SER A 118 1.67 -9.23 15.77
CA SER A 118 0.49 -9.43 16.64
C SER A 118 -0.58 -10.33 16.03
N ASP A 119 -0.54 -10.55 14.71
CA ASP A 119 -1.46 -11.45 14.02
C ASP A 119 -1.00 -12.92 14.07
N GLU A 120 -1.92 -13.84 13.84
CA GLU A 120 -1.61 -15.27 13.90
C GLU A 120 -0.67 -15.66 12.76
N LYS A 121 0.45 -16.31 13.11
CA LYS A 121 1.47 -16.74 12.13
C LYS A 121 0.89 -17.64 11.04
N ASP A 122 -0.11 -18.46 11.37
CA ASP A 122 -0.77 -19.36 10.43
C ASP A 122 -1.56 -18.59 9.35
N LYS A 123 -2.23 -17.50 9.73
CA LYS A 123 -2.95 -16.61 8.79
C LYS A 123 -1.98 -15.86 7.88
N ILE A 124 -0.85 -15.43 8.43
CA ILE A 124 0.22 -14.77 7.66
C ILE A 124 0.87 -15.73 6.66
N ASP A 125 1.14 -16.98 7.06
CA ASP A 125 1.73 -18.00 6.19
C ASP A 125 0.78 -18.43 5.08
N ALA A 126 -0.52 -18.55 5.38
CA ALA A 126 -1.56 -18.88 4.40
C ALA A 126 -1.63 -17.88 3.23
N LEU A 127 -1.29 -16.61 3.47
CA LEU A 127 -1.24 -15.56 2.45
C LEU A 127 0.14 -15.40 1.78
N GLY A 128 1.12 -16.24 2.13
CA GLY A 128 2.47 -16.12 1.61
C GLY A 128 3.22 -14.87 2.10
N LEU A 129 2.73 -14.22 3.17
CA LEU A 129 3.36 -13.04 3.75
C LEU A 129 4.49 -13.40 4.73
N LYS A 130 4.80 -14.69 4.88
CA LYS A 130 5.82 -15.19 5.78
C LYS A 130 7.22 -14.76 5.34
N VAL A 131 7.87 -14.01 6.20
CA VAL A 131 9.29 -13.65 6.06
C VAL A 131 10.16 -14.92 6.11
N GLY A 132 10.97 -15.12 5.07
CA GLY A 132 12.06 -16.11 5.07
C GLY A 132 11.96 -17.25 4.06
N LYS A 133 10.79 -17.49 3.43
CA LYS A 133 10.63 -18.61 2.49
C LYS A 133 11.43 -18.43 1.19
N ASP A 134 11.48 -17.21 0.67
CA ASP A 134 12.19 -16.84 -0.57
C ASP A 134 13.28 -15.77 -0.34
N SER A 135 13.88 -15.73 0.85
CA SER A 135 14.76 -14.60 1.24
C SER A 135 15.96 -14.42 0.32
N LYS A 136 16.51 -15.52 -0.22
CA LYS A 136 17.65 -15.48 -1.14
C LYS A 136 17.31 -14.79 -2.46
N GLU A 137 16.13 -15.05 -3.01
CA GLU A 137 15.65 -14.42 -4.23
C GLU A 137 15.30 -12.94 -3.98
N CYS A 138 14.65 -12.63 -2.84
CA CYS A 138 14.41 -11.24 -2.42
C CYS A 138 15.71 -10.43 -2.31
N ILE A 139 16.75 -11.00 -1.69
CA ILE A 139 18.07 -10.35 -1.57
C ILE A 139 18.67 -10.12 -2.96
N ARG A 140 18.59 -11.10 -3.86
CA ARG A 140 19.10 -10.97 -5.23
C ARG A 140 18.42 -9.84 -6.00
N TYR A 141 17.09 -9.76 -5.95
CA TYR A 141 16.35 -8.68 -6.63
C TYR A 141 16.58 -7.32 -6.00
N THR A 142 16.71 -7.26 -4.67
CA THR A 142 17.06 -6.02 -3.96
C THR A 142 18.45 -5.54 -4.39
N LEU A 143 19.43 -6.44 -4.43
CA LEU A 143 20.78 -6.12 -4.88
C LEU A 143 20.79 -5.65 -6.34
N LEU A 144 20.07 -6.34 -7.22
CA LEU A 144 19.91 -5.95 -8.61
C LEU A 144 19.31 -4.54 -8.73
N PHE A 145 18.26 -4.23 -7.96
CA PHE A 145 17.66 -2.90 -7.92
C PHE A 145 18.67 -1.83 -7.47
N VAL A 146 19.42 -2.08 -6.40
CA VAL A 146 20.46 -1.15 -5.91
C VAL A 146 21.53 -0.89 -6.98
N ILE A 147 22.00 -1.93 -7.68
CA ILE A 147 22.97 -1.79 -8.76
C ILE A 147 22.40 -0.93 -9.89
N LEU A 148 21.19 -1.26 -10.38
CA LEU A 148 20.54 -0.50 -11.45
C LEU A 148 20.29 0.97 -11.06
N TYR A 149 19.87 1.21 -9.81
CA TYR A 149 19.64 2.56 -9.30
C TYR A 149 20.93 3.37 -9.23
N LEU A 150 22.02 2.79 -8.74
CA LEU A 150 23.33 3.43 -8.73
C LEU A 150 23.82 3.71 -10.16
N CYS A 151 23.71 2.75 -11.07
CA CYS A 151 24.04 2.95 -12.49
C CYS A 151 23.21 4.03 -13.18
N ALA A 152 21.99 4.31 -12.72
CA ALA A 152 21.16 5.38 -13.28
C ALA A 152 21.56 6.78 -12.77
N ILE A 153 22.31 6.86 -11.67
CA ILE A 153 22.76 8.12 -11.05
C ILE A 153 24.11 8.60 -11.62
N PHE A 154 24.94 7.67 -12.10
CA PHE A 154 26.24 7.94 -12.73
C PHE A 154 26.15 7.93 -14.25
#